data_AF-A0A7C4DH66-F1
#
_entry.id   AF-A0A7C4DH66-F1
#
_cell.length_a   1.000
_cell.length_b   1.000
_cell.length_c   1.000
_cell.angle_alpha   90.00
_cell.angle_beta   90.00
_cell.angle_gamma   90.00
#
_symmetry.space_group_name_H-M   'P 1'
#
loop_
_entity.id
_entity.type
_entity.pdbx_description
1 polymer ?
#
loop_
_entity_poly.entity_id
_entity_poly.type
_entity_poly.pdbx_seq_one_letter_code
_entity_poly.pdbx_strand_id
1 'polypeptide(L)' 'MGKEAKELWKLYEVDYKNMRITFKGRKCPRCGKFMAHHLNPMSRWSCGGCGYTEYERKQ' A
#
# COMPACT_ATOMS: atom_id res chain seq x y z
N MET A 1 24.25 3.57 6.23
CA MET A 1 22.88 3.81 6.75
C MET A 1 22.07 2.53 6.58
N GLY A 2 21.96 1.73 7.65
CA GLY A 2 21.29 0.43 7.62
C GLY A 2 19.80 0.59 7.30
N LYS A 3 19.34 -0.10 6.26
CA LYS A 3 17.91 -0.16 5.93
C LYS A 3 17.29 -1.16 6.89
N GLU A 4 16.54 -0.69 7.88
CA GLU A 4 15.75 -1.57 8.72
C GLU A 4 14.82 -2.42 7.85
N ALA A 5 14.76 -3.72 8.12
CA ALA A 5 13.92 -4.65 7.38
C ALA A 5 12.45 -4.32 7.66
N LYS A 6 11.84 -3.56 6.76
CA LYS A 6 10.43 -3.19 6.87
C LYS A 6 9.60 -4.48 6.84
N GLU A 7 8.80 -4.71 7.87
CA GLU A 7 8.02 -5.95 8.07
C GLU A 7 6.89 -6.09 7.04
N LEU A 8 7.24 -6.49 5.82
CA LEU A 8 6.35 -6.51 4.65
C LEU A 8 5.13 -7.41 4.85
N TRP A 9 5.26 -8.48 5.64
CA TRP A 9 4.18 -9.41 5.95
C TRP A 9 3.00 -8.74 6.66
N LYS A 10 3.21 -7.62 7.37
CA LYS A 10 2.12 -6.88 8.04
C LYS A 10 1.10 -6.28 7.06
N LEU A 11 1.45 -6.16 5.78
CA LEU A 11 0.53 -5.67 4.74
C LEU A 11 -0.45 -6.73 4.24
N TYR A 12 -0.26 -7.99 4.63
CA TYR A 12 -1.13 -9.09 4.25
C TYR A 12 -1.89 -9.60 5.47
N GLU A 13 -3.17 -9.85 5.28
CA GLU A 13 -4.01 -10.55 6.23
C GLU A 13 -4.27 -11.95 5.73
N VAL A 14 -4.16 -12.93 6.62
CA VAL A 14 -4.41 -14.34 6.31
C VAL A 14 -5.64 -14.77 7.09
N ASP A 15 -6.71 -15.08 6.37
CA ASP A 15 -7.87 -15.75 6.90
C ASP A 15 -7.67 -17.27 6.77
N TYR A 16 -7.31 -17.90 7.89
CA TYR A 16 -7.09 -19.35 7.96
C TYR A 16 -8.37 -20.17 7.87
N LYS A 17 -9.55 -19.58 8.11
CA LYS A 17 -10.83 -20.30 8.02
C LYS A 17 -11.24 -20.50 6.56
N ASN A 18 -11.07 -19.45 5.76
CA ASN A 18 -11.41 -19.44 4.34
C ASN A 18 -10.19 -19.69 3.43
N MET A 19 -9.01 -19.93 4.02
CA MET A 19 -7.73 -20.08 3.30
C MET A 19 -7.48 -18.94 2.31
N ARG A 20 -7.78 -17.70 2.72
CA ARG A 20 -7.71 -16.51 1.85
C ARG A 20 -6.66 -15.52 2.35
N ILE A 21 -5.86 -15.02 1.43
CA ILE A 21 -4.89 -13.95 1.70
C ILE A 21 -5.42 -12.66 1.10
N THR A 22 -5.59 -11.62 1.92
CA THR A 22 -6.00 -10.29 1.48
C THR A 22 -4.89 -9.28 1.72
N PHE A 23 -4.70 -8.37 0.78
CA PHE A 23 -3.72 -7.28 0.90
C PHE A 23 -4.42 -6.05 1.49
N LYS A 24 -3.89 -5.49 2.58
CA LYS A 24 -4.46 -4.32 3.28
C LYS A 24 -4.14 -2.99 2.61
N GLY A 25 -3.14 -2.96 1.72
CA GLY A 25 -2.77 -1.72 1.02
C GLY A 25 -3.61 -1.47 -0.25
N ARG A 26 -3.22 -0.45 -1.00
CA ARG A 26 -3.90 -0.05 -2.24
C ARG A 26 -3.12 -0.49 -3.48
N LYS A 27 -3.84 -1.00 -4.49
CA LYS A 27 -3.29 -1.27 -5.82
C LYS A 27 -3.54 -0.06 -6.73
N CYS A 28 -2.59 0.21 -7.62
CA CYS A 28 -2.69 1.28 -8.58
C CYS A 28 -3.81 0.99 -9.59
N PRO A 29 -4.76 1.90 -9.80
CA PRO A 29 -5.85 1.69 -10.76
C PRO A 29 -5.37 1.67 -12.22
N ARG A 30 -4.16 2.20 -12.50
CA ARG A 30 -3.60 2.27 -13.86
C ARG A 30 -2.79 1.03 -14.24
N CYS A 31 -1.96 0.53 -13.32
CA CYS A 31 -0.99 -0.54 -13.63
C CYS A 31 -1.04 -1.74 -12.68
N GLY A 32 -1.95 -1.76 -11.70
CA GLY A 32 -2.13 -2.87 -10.77
C GLY A 32 -1.01 -3.08 -9.74
N LYS A 33 0.08 -2.30 -9.80
CA LYS A 33 1.20 -2.38 -8.85
C LYS A 33 0.80 -1.85 -7.47
N PHE A 34 1.50 -2.29 -6.43
CA PHE A 34 1.31 -1.78 -5.07
C PHE A 34 1.67 -0.31 -4.96
N MET A 35 0.82 0.46 -4.27
CA MET A 35 1.04 1.86 -3.98
C MET A 35 1.60 2.05 -2.58
N ALA A 36 2.46 3.04 -2.41
CA ALA A 36 2.97 3.47 -1.12
C ALA A 36 2.01 4.47 -0.49
N HIS A 37 1.67 4.25 0.78
CA HIS A 37 0.90 5.20 1.57
C HIS A 37 1.85 6.17 2.26
N HIS A 38 1.75 7.45 1.93
CA HIS A 38 2.51 8.51 2.55
C HIS A 38 1.54 9.38 3.35
N LEU A 39 1.73 9.44 4.67
CA LEU A 39 0.84 10.18 5.57
C LEU A 39 1.17 11.69 5.63
N ASN A 40 2.43 12.06 5.44
CA ASN A 40 2.91 13.44 5.56
C ASN A 40 3.36 14.00 4.20
N PRO A 41 3.14 15.30 3.92
CA PRO A 41 2.36 16.30 4.69
C PRO A 41 0.84 16.13 4.57
N MET A 42 0.36 15.38 3.58
CA MET A 42 -1.03 14.94 3.44
C MET A 42 -1.05 13.47 3.04
N SER A 43 -2.10 12.78 3.49
CA SER A 43 -2.30 11.36 3.21
C SER A 43 -2.50 11.14 1.71
N ARG A 44 -1.57 10.41 1.08
CA ARG A 44 -1.58 10.12 -0.35
C ARG A 44 -1.10 8.70 -0.63
N TRP A 45 -1.66 8.12 -1.66
CA TRP A 45 -1.20 6.89 -2.28
C TRP A 45 -0.38 7.24 -3.50
N SER A 46 0.90 6.85 -3.54
CA SER A 46 1.75 7.07 -4.71
C SER A 46 2.23 5.75 -5.30
N CYS A 47 2.13 5.63 -6.62
CA CYS A 47 2.60 4.49 -7.37
C CYS A 47 4.02 4.74 -7.89
N GLY A 48 4.99 4.00 -7.38
CA GLY A 48 6.39 4.09 -7.84
C GLY A 48 6.64 3.57 -9.26
N GLY A 49 5.67 2.87 -9.87
CA GLY A 49 5.84 2.30 -11.22
C GLY A 49 5.41 3.22 -12.36
N CYS A 50 4.30 3.97 -12.19
CA CYS A 50 3.76 4.83 -13.25
C CYS A 50 3.62 6.30 -12.83
N GLY A 51 4.05 6.66 -11.62
CA GLY A 51 3.97 8.03 -11.08
C GLY A 51 2.57 8.47 -10.65
N TYR A 52 1.54 7.63 -10.80
CA TYR A 52 0.18 7.96 -10.36
C TYR A 52 0.12 8.20 -8.86
N THR A 53 -0.46 9.33 -8.46
CA THR A 53 -0.63 9.70 -7.05
C THR A 53 -2.07 10.11 -6.81
N GLU A 54 -2.66 9.59 -5.74
CA GLU A 54 -4.02 9.89 -5.32
C GLU A 54 -4.01 10.41 -3.89
N TYR A 55 -4.68 11.52 -3.65
CA TYR A 55 -4.74 12.15 -2.34
C TYR A 55 -6.04 11.74 -1.65
N GLU A 56 -5.93 11.26 -0.42
CA GLU A 56 -7.09 10.95 0.41
C GLU A 56 -7.65 12.27 0.94
N ARG A 57 -8.65 12.83 0.24
CA ARG A 57 -9.43 13.95 0.77
C ARG A 57 -10.31 13.41 1.89
N LYS A 58 -9.98 13.71 3.15
CA LYS A 58 -10.97 13.61 4.23
C LYS A 58 -12.04 14.67 3.96
N GLN A 59 -13.27 14.22 3.75
CA GLN A 59 -14.44 15.06 3.59
C GLN A 59 -14.92 15.56 4.95
#